data_AF-A0A0J1BWG8-F1
#
_entry.id   AF-A0A0J1BWG8-F1
#
_cell.length_a   1.000
_cell.length_b   1.000
_cell.length_c   1.000
_cell.angle_alpha   90.00
_cell.angle_beta   90.00
_cell.angle_gamma   90.00
#
_symmetry.space_group_name_H-M   'P 1'
#
loop_
_entity.id
_entity.type
_entity.pdbx_description
1 polymer ?
#
loop_
_entity_poly.entity_id
_entity_poly.type
_entity_poly.pdbx_seq_one_letter_code
_entity_poly.pdbx_strand_id
1 'polypeptide(L)'
;MTDPAARLLYLDCDTGIDDAVALAYLVATPSVDLRGVGTVSGNTDAATAARSTVDLLALLDRSDIPVAVGAQDPLGSRFGGGAPAVHGTNGTGDVDLPRAPAEPVTETADAMLIRLAHEHPGELHVLATGPLTNLARALRQDPALPGLVAGVTVMGGAALVPGNRTPVAEANISHDPEAAAEVLAAPWDVTLVPLDVTMDHRLDEDQRQQLAAIDHPALPPLAAMLERYAEFYTGVFGRPLSALHDPLAAALAAGTVEPALAPRVTVQVDTTDGPGRGQTICDLRGRFAGYPAPAGARCRVVLELAEDFAPHLLHTLRRLGPAAPAESVGAALTVVGSINLDLTAVCERLPAPGETVIGADLQRQPGGKGANQAVAAARLASRARMIGAVGDDPDGGLLLRRLAAVGVDATGVRRVAAPTGTALITVDRHGENQITVCAGANTEVSIEDVVFAPEDVVLCQLEIALDTVCETARRTPGFFALNAAPARSLPAELVERCDLVIVNETEYARLPELADAKLVAVTYGARGSALYAHGRQVASAPAQEVAVVSTVGAGDAFCTALVLALAAGLDHGTALRAANAVGAHAVGDASSQPEFSPLEHYLPSPADGGTPSPGPS
;
A
#
# COMPACT_ATOMS: atom_id res chain seq x y z
N MET A 1 -22.96 -4.72 5.84
CA MET A 1 -22.29 -3.84 6.82
C MET A 1 -22.50 -2.41 6.35
N THR A 2 -22.91 -1.51 7.23
CA THR A 2 -22.95 -0.06 6.97
C THR A 2 -21.53 0.42 6.70
N ASP A 3 -21.35 1.16 5.61
CA ASP A 3 -20.11 1.89 5.30
C ASP A 3 -19.65 2.64 6.57
N PRO A 4 -18.37 2.58 6.99
CA PRO A 4 -17.90 3.43 8.09
C PRO A 4 -18.25 4.88 7.75
N ALA A 5 -18.85 5.59 8.71
CA ALA A 5 -19.23 6.98 8.51
C ALA A 5 -17.99 7.80 8.12
N ALA A 6 -18.12 8.63 7.08
CA ALA A 6 -17.03 9.48 6.60
C ALA A 6 -16.55 10.41 7.73
N ARG A 7 -15.23 10.55 7.85
CA ARG A 7 -14.59 11.40 8.86
C ARG A 7 -14.61 12.85 8.40
N LEU A 8 -15.27 13.69 9.17
CA LEU A 8 -15.35 15.13 8.92
C LEU A 8 -14.01 15.78 9.23
N LEU A 9 -13.38 16.41 8.24
CA LEU A 9 -12.09 17.07 8.38
C LEU A 9 -12.15 18.55 8.03
N TYR A 10 -11.40 19.36 8.78
CA TYR A 10 -10.98 20.70 8.40
C TYR A 10 -9.46 20.72 8.30
N LEU A 11 -8.92 21.26 7.20
CA LEU A 11 -7.48 21.39 6.97
C LEU A 11 -7.05 22.85 7.23
N ASP A 12 -5.99 23.05 8.01
CA ASP A 12 -5.30 24.33 8.20
C ASP A 12 -3.87 24.19 7.66
N CYS A 13 -3.56 24.83 6.53
CA CYS A 13 -2.31 24.61 5.80
C CYS A 13 -1.65 25.90 5.32
N ASP A 14 -0.38 25.84 4.95
CA ASP A 14 0.39 26.94 4.35
C ASP A 14 0.84 26.61 2.91
N THR A 15 0.03 25.80 2.24
CA THR A 15 0.16 25.30 0.86
C THR A 15 1.55 25.43 0.25
N GLY A 16 2.44 24.58 0.73
CA GLY A 16 3.67 24.15 0.09
C GLY A 16 3.45 22.94 -0.83
N ILE A 17 4.54 22.20 -1.07
CA ILE A 17 4.58 21.09 -2.04
C ILE A 17 3.96 19.84 -1.42
N ASP A 18 4.35 19.54 -0.19
CA ASP A 18 3.80 18.49 0.68
C ASP A 18 2.33 18.74 1.03
N ASP A 19 1.93 19.97 1.37
CA ASP A 19 0.52 20.32 1.58
C ASP A 19 -0.34 20.03 0.35
N ALA A 20 0.17 20.31 -0.86
CA ALA A 20 -0.55 20.05 -2.10
C ALA A 20 -0.79 18.54 -2.30
N VAL A 21 0.19 17.70 -1.92
CA VAL A 21 0.06 16.24 -1.92
C VAL A 21 -0.90 15.78 -0.82
N ALA A 22 -0.88 16.40 0.35
CA ALA A 22 -1.79 16.10 1.46
C ALA A 22 -3.25 16.41 1.08
N LEU A 23 -3.49 17.54 0.43
CA LEU A 23 -4.80 17.94 -0.09
C LEU A 23 -5.33 16.93 -1.12
N ALA A 24 -4.49 16.54 -2.09
CA ALA A 24 -4.85 15.52 -3.07
C ALA A 24 -5.16 14.17 -2.41
N TYR A 25 -4.39 13.78 -1.38
CA TYR A 25 -4.63 12.57 -0.62
C TYR A 25 -5.97 12.58 0.11
N LEU A 26 -6.32 13.69 0.77
CA LEU A 26 -7.60 13.85 1.46
C LEU A 26 -8.78 13.74 0.48
N VAL A 27 -8.69 14.40 -0.68
CA VAL A 27 -9.73 14.31 -1.72
C VAL A 27 -9.85 12.89 -2.28
N ALA A 28 -8.74 12.18 -2.45
CA ALA A 28 -8.70 10.82 -2.96
C ALA A 28 -9.18 9.75 -1.95
N THR A 29 -9.38 10.12 -0.68
CA THR A 29 -9.73 9.18 0.39
C THR A 29 -11.24 9.11 0.59
N PRO A 30 -11.92 7.98 0.27
CA PRO A 30 -13.39 7.89 0.31
C PRO A 30 -13.99 8.05 1.72
N SER A 31 -13.23 7.70 2.75
CA SER A 31 -13.65 7.83 4.15
C SER A 31 -13.44 9.23 4.71
N VAL A 32 -13.05 10.22 3.89
CA VAL A 32 -12.83 11.61 4.28
C VAL A 32 -13.90 12.50 3.67
N ASP A 33 -14.47 13.36 4.51
CA ASP A 33 -15.34 14.45 4.10
C ASP A 33 -14.69 15.77 4.54
N LEU A 34 -13.95 16.39 3.61
CA LEU A 34 -13.22 17.64 3.83
C LEU A 34 -14.19 18.83 3.72
N ARG A 35 -14.46 19.48 4.87
CA ARG A 35 -15.49 20.53 5.01
C ARG A 35 -15.01 21.95 4.75
N GLY A 36 -13.70 22.17 4.79
CA GLY A 36 -13.11 23.47 4.51
C GLY A 36 -11.60 23.42 4.66
N VAL A 37 -10.95 24.39 4.02
CA VAL A 37 -9.51 24.60 4.11
C VAL A 37 -9.24 26.03 4.56
N GLY A 38 -8.60 26.20 5.70
CA GLY A 38 -8.01 27.48 6.09
C GLY A 38 -6.55 27.55 5.68
N THR A 39 -6.08 28.73 5.30
CA THR A 39 -4.66 28.94 5.03
C THR A 39 -3.97 29.87 6.00
N VAL A 40 -2.68 29.66 6.23
CA VAL A 40 -1.83 30.45 7.12
C VAL A 40 -0.50 30.75 6.44
N SER A 41 0.19 31.80 6.86
CA SER A 41 1.54 32.09 6.37
C SER A 41 2.57 31.12 6.97
N GLY A 42 3.44 30.56 6.14
CA GLY A 42 4.55 29.68 6.52
C GLY A 42 5.47 29.43 5.33
N ASN A 43 5.26 28.37 4.57
CA ASN A 43 5.94 28.06 3.30
C ASN A 43 5.82 29.19 2.29
N THR A 44 4.65 29.85 2.24
CA THR A 44 4.39 31.08 1.49
C THR A 44 3.48 32.01 2.32
N ASP A 45 3.10 33.18 1.79
CA ASP A 45 2.13 34.05 2.46
C ASP A 45 0.70 33.47 2.41
N ALA A 46 -0.15 33.84 3.37
CA ALA A 46 -1.45 33.19 3.56
C ALA A 46 -2.38 33.34 2.35
N ALA A 47 -2.29 34.47 1.63
CA ALA A 47 -3.11 34.74 0.45
C ALA A 47 -2.63 33.91 -0.76
N THR A 48 -1.32 33.80 -0.95
CA THR A 48 -0.73 32.91 -1.96
C THR A 48 -1.07 31.45 -1.68
N ALA A 49 -0.98 31.01 -0.42
CA ALA A 49 -1.38 29.65 -0.03
C ALA A 49 -2.86 29.37 -0.33
N ALA A 50 -3.77 30.30 0.05
CA ALA A 50 -5.20 30.18 -0.26
C ALA A 50 -5.42 30.05 -1.76
N ARG A 51 -4.63 30.79 -2.54
CA ARG A 51 -4.77 30.82 -3.98
C ARG A 51 -4.36 29.51 -4.64
N SER A 52 -3.21 28.98 -4.26
CA SER A 52 -2.74 27.67 -4.69
C SER A 52 -3.71 26.56 -4.26
N THR A 53 -4.26 26.64 -3.05
CA THR A 53 -5.29 25.68 -2.58
C THR A 53 -6.53 25.69 -3.48
N VAL A 54 -7.07 26.86 -3.83
CA VAL A 54 -8.24 26.95 -4.72
C VAL A 54 -7.93 26.39 -6.11
N ASP A 55 -6.74 26.68 -6.66
CA ASP A 55 -6.31 26.16 -7.96
C ASP A 55 -6.16 24.63 -7.94
N LEU A 56 -5.60 24.07 -6.86
CA LEU A 56 -5.48 22.63 -6.66
C LEU A 56 -6.83 21.94 -6.49
N LEU A 57 -7.73 22.51 -5.67
CA LEU A 57 -9.09 21.97 -5.50
C LEU A 57 -9.87 21.97 -6.82
N ALA A 58 -9.67 22.98 -7.68
CA ALA A 58 -10.28 22.98 -9.00
C ALA A 58 -9.71 21.89 -9.91
N LEU A 59 -8.39 21.63 -9.86
CA LEU A 59 -7.79 20.50 -10.58
C LEU A 59 -8.25 19.13 -10.06
N LEU A 60 -8.65 19.06 -8.79
CA LEU A 60 -9.18 17.86 -8.13
C LEU A 60 -10.70 17.72 -8.27
N ASP A 61 -11.36 18.57 -9.06
CA ASP A 61 -12.83 18.63 -9.22
C ASP A 61 -13.60 18.80 -7.90
N ARG A 62 -12.99 19.51 -6.93
CA ARG A 62 -13.53 19.78 -5.59
C ARG A 62 -13.64 21.27 -5.28
N SER A 63 -14.11 22.04 -6.26
CA SER A 63 -14.36 23.49 -6.09
C SER A 63 -15.52 23.80 -5.14
N ASP A 64 -16.24 22.77 -4.68
CA ASP A 64 -17.28 22.86 -3.63
C ASP A 64 -16.71 23.12 -2.23
N ILE A 65 -15.44 22.78 -1.99
CA ILE A 65 -14.81 22.94 -0.68
C ILE A 65 -14.40 24.42 -0.49
N PRO A 66 -14.87 25.10 0.57
CA PRO A 66 -14.54 26.50 0.80
C PRO A 66 -13.10 26.67 1.29
N VAL A 67 -12.39 27.65 0.74
CA VAL A 67 -11.03 28.03 1.15
C VAL A 67 -11.06 29.40 1.81
N ALA A 68 -10.58 29.53 3.05
CA ALA A 68 -10.53 30.79 3.79
C ALA A 68 -9.09 31.26 4.00
N VAL A 69 -8.84 32.54 3.75
CA VAL A 69 -7.55 33.16 4.07
C VAL A 69 -7.47 33.40 5.57
N GLY A 70 -6.43 32.88 6.22
CA GLY A 70 -6.19 33.06 7.65
C GLY A 70 -5.10 34.07 7.96
N ALA A 71 -4.33 33.77 9.00
CA ALA A 71 -3.34 34.65 9.57
C ALA A 71 -2.13 34.84 8.65
N GLN A 72 -1.85 36.11 8.32
CA GLN A 72 -0.62 36.51 7.62
C GLN A 72 0.58 36.67 8.56
N ASP A 73 0.37 36.99 9.83
CA ASP A 73 1.42 37.25 10.80
C ASP A 73 1.30 36.26 11.96
N PRO A 74 2.42 35.64 12.42
CA PRO A 74 2.49 34.93 13.69
C PRO A 74 2.04 35.82 14.86
N LEU A 75 1.64 35.23 15.97
CA LEU A 75 1.10 35.95 17.14
C LEU A 75 2.09 36.96 17.74
N GLY A 76 3.38 36.59 17.78
CA GLY A 76 4.44 37.39 18.40
C GLY A 76 5.31 38.20 17.44
N SER A 77 5.13 38.08 16.13
CA SER A 77 6.06 38.66 15.14
C SER A 77 5.38 39.02 13.81
N ARG A 78 6.14 39.59 12.88
CA ARG A 78 5.72 39.80 11.49
C ARG A 78 6.21 38.64 10.66
N PHE A 79 5.41 38.20 9.68
CA PHE A 79 5.87 37.18 8.75
C PHE A 79 7.07 37.67 7.96
N GLY A 80 8.20 36.97 8.14
CA GLY A 80 9.50 37.36 7.60
C GLY A 80 9.75 36.92 6.15
N GLY A 81 8.76 36.30 5.50
CA GLY A 81 8.88 35.66 4.18
C GLY A 81 8.91 34.14 4.29
N GLY A 82 8.46 33.48 3.22
CA GLY A 82 8.32 32.03 3.17
C GLY A 82 9.63 31.27 2.91
N ALA A 83 9.51 30.06 2.38
CA ALA A 83 10.61 29.15 2.11
C ALA A 83 10.81 28.85 0.61
N PRO A 84 11.13 29.87 -0.23
CA PRO A 84 11.18 29.69 -1.68
C PRO A 84 12.32 28.77 -2.17
N ALA A 85 13.34 28.56 -1.34
CA ALA A 85 14.39 27.58 -1.59
C ALA A 85 13.86 26.14 -1.60
N VAL A 86 12.74 25.89 -0.90
CA VAL A 86 12.09 24.58 -0.80
C VAL A 86 10.85 24.54 -1.68
N HIS A 87 9.96 25.52 -1.54
CA HIS A 87 8.62 25.51 -2.14
C HIS A 87 8.47 26.41 -3.38
N GLY A 88 9.56 26.99 -3.89
CA GLY A 88 9.47 27.95 -4.99
C GLY A 88 8.87 29.29 -4.59
N THR A 89 8.92 30.24 -5.51
CA THR A 89 8.44 31.60 -5.28
C THR A 89 6.91 31.70 -5.23
N ASN A 90 6.21 30.74 -5.84
CA ASN A 90 4.76 30.63 -5.85
C ASN A 90 4.19 29.65 -4.80
N GLY A 91 5.04 29.00 -3.99
CA GLY A 91 4.64 27.97 -3.02
C GLY A 91 4.42 26.57 -3.61
N THR A 92 4.37 26.45 -4.94
CA THR A 92 4.10 25.19 -5.68
C THR A 92 5.31 24.75 -6.50
N GLY A 93 6.50 24.97 -5.99
CA GLY A 93 7.76 24.58 -6.64
C GLY A 93 8.05 25.32 -7.95
N ASP A 94 7.47 26.50 -8.16
CA ASP A 94 7.46 27.22 -9.44
C ASP A 94 6.72 26.47 -10.57
N VAL A 95 5.86 25.50 -10.22
CA VAL A 95 4.93 24.86 -11.17
C VAL A 95 3.73 25.78 -11.38
N ASP A 96 3.44 26.10 -12.64
CA ASP A 96 2.28 26.91 -13.02
C ASP A 96 1.00 26.07 -12.95
N LEU A 97 0.14 26.39 -11.98
CA LEU A 97 -1.19 25.81 -11.87
C LEU A 97 -2.21 26.59 -12.71
N PRO A 98 -3.14 25.91 -13.42
CA PRO A 98 -4.27 26.59 -14.06
C PRO A 98 -5.10 27.37 -13.06
N ARG A 99 -5.27 28.67 -13.34
CA ARG A 99 -6.01 29.57 -12.46
C ARG A 99 -7.51 29.25 -12.49
N ALA A 100 -8.05 28.85 -11.34
CA ALA A 100 -9.47 28.62 -11.16
C ALA A 100 -10.25 29.95 -11.03
N PRO A 101 -11.47 30.03 -11.56
CA PRO A 101 -12.32 31.23 -11.46
C PRO A 101 -12.88 31.45 -10.05
N ALA A 102 -12.94 30.40 -9.23
CA ALA A 102 -13.31 30.51 -7.82
C ALA A 102 -12.30 31.38 -7.07
N GLU A 103 -12.75 32.07 -6.03
CA GLU A 103 -11.92 32.86 -5.13
C GLU A 103 -12.10 32.36 -3.69
N PRO A 104 -11.10 32.56 -2.80
CA PRO A 104 -11.26 32.29 -1.38
C PRO A 104 -12.50 33.00 -0.81
N VAL A 105 -13.15 32.36 0.15
CA VAL A 105 -14.30 32.95 0.85
C VAL A 105 -13.86 34.17 1.68
N THR A 106 -14.80 35.05 1.98
CA THR A 106 -14.53 36.29 2.74
C THR A 106 -14.40 36.06 4.25
N GLU A 107 -14.88 34.93 4.75
CA GLU A 107 -14.67 34.49 6.13
C GLU A 107 -13.19 34.15 6.36
N THR A 108 -12.65 34.47 7.55
CA THR A 108 -11.26 34.12 7.89
C THR A 108 -11.15 32.66 8.32
N ALA A 109 -9.98 32.04 8.16
CA ALA A 109 -9.76 30.63 8.49
C ALA A 109 -10.15 30.26 9.93
N ASP A 110 -9.76 31.10 10.91
CA ASP A 110 -10.11 30.93 12.31
C ASP A 110 -11.62 31.04 12.57
N ALA A 111 -12.33 31.92 11.86
CA ALA A 111 -13.79 32.04 11.96
C ALA A 111 -14.49 30.82 11.32
N MET A 112 -14.01 30.35 10.17
CA MET A 112 -14.50 29.15 9.50
C MET A 112 -14.34 27.91 10.38
N LEU A 113 -13.18 27.74 11.03
CA LEU A 113 -12.93 26.64 11.96
C LEU A 113 -13.93 26.66 13.12
N ILE A 114 -14.13 27.81 13.77
CA ILE A 114 -15.12 27.94 14.85
C ILE A 114 -16.52 27.57 14.34
N ARG A 115 -16.94 28.15 13.22
CA ARG A 115 -18.26 27.89 12.65
C ARG A 115 -18.47 26.39 12.36
N LEU A 116 -17.53 25.74 11.67
CA LEU A 116 -17.61 24.32 11.35
C LEU A 116 -17.62 23.44 12.61
N ALA A 117 -16.86 23.80 13.66
CA ALA A 117 -16.85 23.07 14.92
C ALA A 117 -18.20 23.16 15.66
N HIS A 118 -18.89 24.30 15.58
CA HIS A 118 -20.25 24.45 16.11
C HIS A 118 -21.32 23.76 15.26
N GLU A 119 -21.13 23.68 13.95
CA GLU A 119 -22.01 22.94 13.04
C GLU A 119 -21.89 21.42 13.23
N HIS A 120 -20.69 20.94 13.64
CA HIS A 120 -20.34 19.52 13.77
C HIS A 120 -19.72 19.17 15.14
N PRO A 121 -20.43 19.44 16.26
CA PRO A 121 -19.87 19.30 17.60
C PRO A 121 -19.56 17.84 17.94
N GLY A 122 -18.31 17.58 18.30
CA GLY A 122 -17.76 16.26 18.63
C GLY A 122 -17.40 15.40 17.42
N GLU A 123 -17.62 15.89 16.20
CA GLU A 123 -17.41 15.12 14.96
C GLU A 123 -16.28 15.70 14.09
N LEU A 124 -16.13 17.03 14.04
CA LEU A 124 -15.10 17.68 13.22
C LEU A 124 -13.70 17.37 13.76
N HIS A 125 -12.85 16.75 12.95
CA HIS A 125 -11.43 16.57 13.25
C HIS A 125 -10.62 17.66 12.54
N VAL A 126 -9.65 18.26 13.23
CA VAL A 126 -8.82 19.34 12.71
C VAL A 126 -7.46 18.78 12.31
N LEU A 127 -7.01 19.03 11.08
CA LEU A 127 -5.67 18.71 10.61
C LEU A 127 -4.94 20.03 10.36
N ALA A 128 -3.85 20.28 11.08
CA ALA A 128 -2.98 21.43 10.85
C ALA A 128 -1.64 20.95 10.27
N THR A 129 -1.31 21.42 9.07
CA THR A 129 -0.06 21.14 8.35
C THR A 129 0.83 22.37 8.21
N GLY A 130 0.34 23.54 8.61
CA GLY A 130 1.13 24.77 8.71
C GLY A 130 1.28 25.29 10.14
N PRO A 131 1.84 26.52 10.32
CA PRO A 131 1.96 27.17 11.62
C PRO A 131 0.60 27.33 12.33
N LEU A 132 0.58 27.07 13.65
CA LEU A 132 -0.65 26.90 14.44
C LEU A 132 -1.39 28.21 14.78
N THR A 133 -1.09 29.30 14.07
CA THR A 133 -1.58 30.66 14.31
C THR A 133 -3.11 30.75 14.22
N ASN A 134 -3.73 30.12 13.21
CA ASN A 134 -5.18 30.12 13.04
C ASN A 134 -5.87 29.39 14.19
N LEU A 135 -5.36 28.21 14.58
CA LEU A 135 -5.90 27.43 15.69
C LEU A 135 -5.78 28.19 17.02
N ALA A 136 -4.65 28.86 17.29
CA ALA A 136 -4.50 29.68 18.49
C ALA A 136 -5.45 30.90 18.50
N ARG A 137 -5.64 31.55 17.35
CA ARG A 137 -6.66 32.62 17.23
C ARG A 137 -8.07 32.09 17.46
N ALA A 138 -8.40 30.93 16.91
CA ALA A 138 -9.69 30.28 17.09
C ALA A 138 -9.92 29.92 18.57
N LEU A 139 -8.93 29.34 19.26
CA LEU A 139 -8.98 29.04 20.70
C LEU A 139 -9.20 30.29 21.56
N ARG A 140 -8.57 31.41 21.22
CA ARG A 140 -8.73 32.68 21.95
C ARG A 140 -10.12 33.28 21.75
N GLN A 141 -10.70 33.12 20.56
CA GLN A 141 -12.05 33.61 20.24
C GLN A 141 -13.13 32.72 20.83
N ASP A 142 -12.93 31.40 20.80
CA ASP A 142 -13.83 30.42 21.37
C ASP A 142 -13.10 29.40 22.27
N PRO A 143 -13.01 29.69 23.58
CA PRO A 143 -12.41 28.78 24.55
C PRO A 143 -13.14 27.44 24.70
N ALA A 144 -14.36 27.27 24.16
CA ALA A 144 -15.08 25.99 24.16
C ALA A 144 -14.67 25.08 23.01
N LEU A 145 -13.94 25.59 22.00
CA LEU A 145 -13.47 24.86 20.82
C LEU A 145 -12.84 23.48 21.13
N PRO A 146 -12.00 23.31 22.18
CA PRO A 146 -11.45 22.00 22.53
C PRO A 146 -12.47 20.90 22.83
N GLY A 147 -13.67 21.28 23.29
CA GLY A 147 -14.78 20.35 23.54
C GLY A 147 -15.71 20.16 22.35
N LEU A 148 -15.55 20.96 21.28
CA LEU A 148 -16.37 20.91 20.08
C LEU A 148 -15.74 20.09 18.95
N VAL A 149 -14.42 19.93 18.93
CA VAL A 149 -13.74 19.11 17.90
C VAL A 149 -13.53 17.68 18.40
N ALA A 150 -13.52 16.72 17.48
CA ALA A 150 -13.22 15.32 17.77
C ALA A 150 -11.76 15.09 18.17
N GLY A 151 -10.86 15.95 17.69
CA GLY A 151 -9.43 15.91 17.94
C GLY A 151 -8.66 16.79 16.96
N VAL A 152 -7.36 16.95 17.22
CA VAL A 152 -6.45 17.72 16.37
C VAL A 152 -5.27 16.86 15.97
N THR A 153 -4.95 16.79 14.68
CA THR A 153 -3.68 16.25 14.17
C THR A 153 -2.81 17.42 13.73
N VAL A 154 -1.55 17.44 14.17
CA VAL A 154 -0.60 18.51 13.86
C VAL A 154 0.62 17.88 13.18
N MET A 155 0.92 18.27 11.94
CA MET A 155 2.25 18.06 11.37
C MET A 155 3.19 19.10 11.96
N GLY A 156 4.20 18.65 12.70
CA GLY A 156 5.20 19.55 13.23
C GLY A 156 5.91 19.02 14.47
N GLY A 157 6.98 19.72 14.84
CA GLY A 157 7.84 19.37 15.97
C GLY A 157 8.90 18.31 15.65
N ALA A 158 9.80 18.13 16.60
CA ALA A 158 10.86 17.12 16.60
C ALA A 158 11.13 16.73 18.07
N ALA A 159 10.96 15.45 18.39
CA ALA A 159 11.01 14.97 19.77
C ALA A 159 12.37 14.35 20.13
N LEU A 160 12.89 13.46 19.29
CA LEU A 160 14.14 12.73 19.47
C LEU A 160 15.16 13.01 18.35
N VAL A 161 14.75 13.74 17.32
CA VAL A 161 15.56 14.04 16.13
C VAL A 161 15.89 15.54 16.04
N PRO A 162 16.87 15.94 15.22
CA PRO A 162 17.14 17.35 14.94
C PRO A 162 15.95 18.07 14.29
N GLY A 163 15.87 19.38 14.48
CA GLY A 163 14.96 20.24 13.72
C GLY A 163 15.40 20.44 12.27
N ASN A 164 14.49 20.89 11.41
CA ASN A 164 14.76 21.23 10.01
C ASN A 164 14.86 22.74 9.74
N ARG A 165 14.38 23.59 10.66
CA ARG A 165 14.48 25.06 10.58
C ARG A 165 15.64 25.60 11.39
N THR A 166 15.80 25.09 12.60
CA THR A 166 16.98 25.26 13.44
C THR A 166 17.45 23.88 13.87
N PRO A 167 18.61 23.73 14.53
CA PRO A 167 19.05 22.42 15.02
C PRO A 167 18.06 21.69 15.94
N VAL A 168 17.11 22.41 16.55
CA VAL A 168 16.17 21.86 17.55
C VAL A 168 14.70 22.13 17.22
N ALA A 169 14.40 23.02 16.27
CA ALA A 169 13.04 23.42 15.95
C ALA A 169 12.67 23.00 14.52
N GLU A 170 11.48 22.42 14.42
CA GLU A 170 10.80 22.15 13.15
C GLU A 170 10.12 23.44 12.64
N ALA A 171 9.99 23.58 11.32
CA ALA A 171 9.53 24.79 10.64
C ALA A 171 8.17 25.32 11.11
N ASN A 172 7.12 24.51 11.16
CA ASN A 172 5.77 24.92 11.55
C ASN A 172 5.73 25.44 12.99
N ILE A 173 6.34 24.71 13.91
CA ILE A 173 6.45 25.13 15.32
C ILE A 173 7.35 26.37 15.45
N SER A 174 8.42 26.46 14.67
CA SER A 174 9.36 27.60 14.71
C SER A 174 8.76 28.89 14.15
N HIS A 175 7.80 28.81 13.22
CA HIS A 175 7.16 30.00 12.63
C HIS A 175 6.26 30.72 13.64
N ASP A 176 5.56 30.00 14.51
CA ASP A 176 4.79 30.57 15.60
C ASP A 176 4.87 29.72 16.89
N PRO A 177 5.99 29.81 17.63
CA PRO A 177 6.19 29.04 18.86
C PRO A 177 5.13 29.37 19.93
N GLU A 178 4.66 30.62 19.98
CA GLU A 178 3.62 31.06 20.90
C GLU A 178 2.28 30.38 20.60
N ALA A 179 1.87 30.35 19.33
CA ALA A 179 0.65 29.66 18.92
C ALA A 179 0.75 28.16 19.17
N ALA A 180 1.90 27.56 18.87
CA ALA A 180 2.13 26.14 19.12
C ALA A 180 2.08 25.79 20.62
N ALA A 181 2.65 26.63 21.47
CA ALA A 181 2.56 26.48 22.93
C ALA A 181 1.10 26.51 23.41
N GLU A 182 0.29 27.44 22.90
CA GLU A 182 -1.13 27.55 23.26
C GLU A 182 -1.95 26.35 22.78
N VAL A 183 -1.77 25.94 21.53
CA VAL A 183 -2.50 24.81 20.93
C VAL A 183 -2.15 23.49 21.60
N LEU A 184 -0.87 23.22 21.86
CA LEU A 184 -0.44 21.97 22.50
C LEU A 184 -0.80 21.89 24.00
N ALA A 185 -1.01 23.03 24.66
CA ALA A 185 -1.44 23.10 26.05
C ALA A 185 -2.98 23.07 26.22
N ALA A 186 -3.75 23.30 25.16
CA ALA A 186 -5.20 23.35 25.22
C ALA A 186 -5.83 21.97 25.56
N PRO A 187 -7.02 21.93 26.20
CA PRO A 187 -7.61 20.70 26.74
C PRO A 187 -8.32 19.80 25.71
N TRP A 188 -7.80 19.69 24.48
CA TRP A 188 -8.24 18.73 23.44
C TRP A 188 -7.25 17.58 23.27
N ASP A 189 -7.67 16.49 22.61
CA ASP A 189 -6.75 15.42 22.21
C ASP A 189 -5.97 15.82 20.95
N VAL A 190 -4.64 15.77 21.06
CA VAL A 190 -3.71 16.12 19.96
C VAL A 190 -2.96 14.87 19.51
N THR A 191 -2.81 14.70 18.20
CA THR A 191 -1.84 13.77 17.58
C THR A 191 -0.77 14.61 16.90
N LEU A 192 0.41 14.67 17.49
CA LEU A 192 1.58 15.33 16.92
C LEU A 192 2.29 14.36 15.98
N VAL A 193 2.57 14.79 14.75
CA VAL A 193 3.25 14.05 13.68
C VAL A 193 4.58 14.77 13.40
N PRO A 194 5.61 14.49 14.21
CA PRO A 194 6.89 15.19 14.17
C PRO A 194 7.85 14.64 13.11
N LEU A 195 8.97 15.33 12.94
CA LEU A 195 10.09 14.91 12.09
C LEU A 195 10.59 13.50 12.40
N ASP A 196 10.42 13.01 13.63
CA ASP A 196 10.78 11.66 14.06
C ASP A 196 10.20 10.58 13.14
N VAL A 197 8.95 10.75 12.70
CA VAL A 197 8.28 9.78 11.82
C VAL A 197 8.29 10.24 10.36
N THR A 198 8.09 11.55 10.09
CA THR A 198 7.92 12.02 8.71
C THR A 198 9.20 11.94 7.88
N MET A 199 10.37 12.05 8.52
CA MET A 199 11.65 11.98 7.81
C MET A 199 12.01 10.55 7.37
N ASP A 200 11.35 9.53 7.93
CA ASP A 200 11.58 8.14 7.57
C ASP A 200 10.73 7.65 6.41
N HIS A 201 9.62 8.35 6.11
CA HIS A 201 8.73 8.05 5.00
C HIS A 201 9.01 8.95 3.81
N ARG A 202 9.42 8.33 2.70
CA ARG A 202 10.05 9.04 1.58
C ARG A 202 9.52 8.53 0.26
N LEU A 203 9.40 9.45 -0.68
CA LEU A 203 9.02 9.16 -2.06
C LEU A 203 10.24 9.30 -2.96
N ASP A 204 10.54 8.25 -3.72
CA ASP A 204 11.65 8.21 -4.67
C ASP A 204 11.23 8.58 -6.10
N GLU A 205 12.21 8.60 -7.02
CA GLU A 205 11.99 8.98 -8.41
C GLU A 205 11.03 8.04 -9.14
N ASP A 206 11.12 6.73 -8.92
CA ASP A 206 10.26 5.76 -9.58
C ASP A 206 8.81 5.95 -9.13
N GLN A 207 8.60 6.16 -7.83
CA GLN A 207 7.30 6.47 -7.24
C GLN A 207 6.75 7.81 -7.74
N ARG A 208 7.60 8.82 -7.93
CA ARG A 208 7.21 10.11 -8.51
C ARG A 208 6.76 9.97 -9.97
N GLN A 209 7.47 9.15 -10.75
CA GLN A 209 7.07 8.86 -12.13
C GLN A 209 5.75 8.07 -12.19
N GLN A 210 5.54 7.14 -11.26
CA GLN A 210 4.25 6.46 -11.12
C GLN A 210 3.10 7.45 -10.83
N LEU A 211 3.34 8.45 -9.98
CA LEU A 211 2.38 9.53 -9.72
C LEU A 211 2.09 10.34 -10.99
N ALA A 212 3.14 10.74 -11.73
CA ALA A 212 3.01 11.50 -12.97
C ALA A 212 2.26 10.76 -14.08
N ALA A 213 2.33 9.42 -14.07
CA ALA A 213 1.69 8.56 -15.06
C ALA A 213 0.17 8.34 -14.82
N ILE A 214 -0.36 8.78 -13.68
CA ILE A 214 -1.80 8.68 -13.40
C ILE A 214 -2.54 9.69 -14.29
N ASP A 215 -3.52 9.20 -15.05
CA ASP A 215 -4.34 10.01 -15.96
C ASP A 215 -5.34 10.88 -15.19
N HIS A 216 -4.87 11.90 -14.47
CA HIS A 216 -5.74 12.90 -13.87
C HIS A 216 -5.02 14.25 -13.79
N PRO A 217 -5.71 15.36 -14.10
CA PRO A 217 -5.08 16.66 -14.35
C PRO A 217 -4.26 17.22 -13.17
N ALA A 218 -4.59 16.84 -11.93
CA ALA A 218 -3.84 17.27 -10.75
C ALA A 218 -2.49 16.54 -10.53
N LEU A 219 -2.31 15.32 -11.03
CA LEU A 219 -1.18 14.47 -10.61
C LEU A 219 0.15 14.81 -11.30
N PRO A 220 0.21 15.09 -12.62
CA PRO A 220 1.46 15.51 -13.25
C PRO A 220 2.03 16.82 -12.67
N PRO A 221 1.22 17.87 -12.39
CA PRO A 221 1.71 19.04 -11.66
C PRO A 221 2.28 18.70 -10.29
N LEU A 222 1.59 17.87 -9.48
CA LEU A 222 2.09 17.45 -8.16
C LEU A 222 3.42 16.68 -8.25
N ALA A 223 3.57 15.79 -9.25
CA ALA A 223 4.82 15.09 -9.49
C ALA A 223 5.97 16.03 -9.92
N ALA A 224 5.68 17.11 -10.64
CA ALA A 224 6.66 18.15 -10.95
C ALA A 224 7.06 18.95 -9.71
N MET A 225 6.11 19.24 -8.80
CA MET A 225 6.43 19.88 -7.52
C MET A 225 7.39 19.02 -6.68
N LEU A 226 7.10 17.72 -6.58
CA LEU A 226 7.91 16.76 -5.82
C LEU A 226 9.34 16.60 -6.39
N GLU A 227 9.55 16.88 -7.67
CA GLU A 227 10.91 16.87 -8.26
C GLU A 227 11.79 17.93 -7.61
N ARG A 228 11.30 19.17 -7.54
CA ARG A 228 12.01 20.27 -6.84
C ARG A 228 12.21 19.96 -5.36
N TYR A 229 11.20 19.37 -4.72
CA TYR A 229 11.28 19.01 -3.31
C TYR A 229 12.40 17.97 -3.08
N ALA A 230 12.52 16.98 -3.98
CA ALA A 230 13.59 16.00 -3.95
C ALA A 230 14.98 16.63 -4.20
N GLU A 231 15.10 17.66 -5.04
CA GLU A 231 16.34 18.41 -5.23
C GLU A 231 16.81 19.07 -3.91
N PHE A 232 15.89 19.73 -3.19
CA PHE A 232 16.20 20.31 -1.88
C PHE A 232 16.68 19.23 -0.89
N TYR A 233 15.93 18.13 -0.78
CA TYR A 233 16.24 17.05 0.15
C TYR A 233 17.44 16.19 -0.25
N THR A 234 17.98 16.34 -1.46
CA THR A 234 19.24 15.68 -1.86
C THR A 234 20.39 16.03 -0.92
N GLY A 235 20.43 17.27 -0.42
CA GLY A 235 21.43 17.70 0.57
C GLY A 235 21.27 17.02 1.94
N VAL A 236 20.07 16.52 2.25
CA VAL A 236 19.73 15.87 3.53
C VAL A 236 19.89 14.35 3.44
N PHE A 237 19.42 13.74 2.36
CA PHE A 237 19.39 12.28 2.18
C PHE A 237 20.54 11.72 1.34
N GLY A 238 21.33 12.57 0.69
CA GLY A 238 22.43 12.17 -0.19
C GLY A 238 21.99 11.65 -1.57
N ARG A 239 20.68 11.60 -1.84
CA ARG A 239 20.06 11.23 -3.11
C ARG A 239 18.68 11.90 -3.22
N PRO A 240 18.11 12.07 -4.44
CA PRO A 240 16.83 12.76 -4.61
C PRO A 240 15.67 11.93 -4.05
N LEU A 241 15.19 12.32 -2.88
CA LEU A 241 13.99 11.76 -2.24
C LEU A 241 13.16 12.91 -1.67
N SER A 242 11.84 12.78 -1.71
CA SER A 242 10.93 13.70 -1.04
C SER A 242 10.50 13.14 0.31
N ALA A 243 10.63 13.88 1.39
CA ALA A 243 10.05 13.50 2.67
C ALA A 243 8.52 13.68 2.64
N LEU A 244 7.76 12.76 3.25
CA LEU A 244 6.30 12.78 3.25
C LEU A 244 5.78 13.32 4.59
N HIS A 245 5.90 14.64 4.78
CA HIS A 245 5.46 15.35 5.98
C HIS A 245 3.92 15.41 6.10
N ASP A 246 3.32 16.36 5.42
CA ASP A 246 1.88 16.65 5.50
C ASP A 246 1.01 15.52 4.98
N PRO A 247 1.39 14.79 3.89
CA PRO A 247 0.62 13.64 3.43
C PRO A 247 0.51 12.55 4.50
N LEU A 248 1.54 12.38 5.33
CA LEU A 248 1.50 11.41 6.41
C LEU A 248 0.60 11.87 7.56
N ALA A 249 0.65 13.16 7.92
CA ALA A 249 -0.27 13.72 8.89
C ALA A 249 -1.73 13.63 8.42
N ALA A 250 -1.98 13.82 7.12
CA ALA A 250 -3.28 13.64 6.50
C ALA A 250 -3.78 12.19 6.60
N ALA A 251 -2.92 11.21 6.37
CA ALA A 251 -3.28 9.79 6.52
C ALA A 251 -3.63 9.40 7.97
N LEU A 252 -2.85 9.89 8.94
CA LEU A 252 -3.13 9.67 10.36
C LEU A 252 -4.43 10.38 10.79
N ALA A 253 -4.70 11.60 10.29
CA ALA A 253 -5.94 12.31 10.55
C ALA A 253 -7.16 11.61 9.91
N ALA A 254 -7.00 11.06 8.72
CA ALA A 254 -8.03 10.30 8.02
C ALA A 254 -8.31 8.93 8.64
N GLY A 255 -7.41 8.40 9.48
CA GLY A 255 -7.50 7.06 10.08
C GLY A 255 -7.24 5.93 9.10
N THR A 256 -6.59 6.23 7.98
CA THR A 256 -6.19 5.25 6.96
C THR A 256 -4.84 4.60 7.26
N VAL A 257 -4.05 5.22 8.14
CA VAL A 257 -2.78 4.72 8.67
C VAL A 257 -2.83 4.80 10.18
N GLU A 258 -2.36 3.75 10.85
CA GLU A 258 -2.23 3.69 12.31
C GLU A 258 -0.76 3.68 12.71
N PRO A 259 -0.38 4.43 13.76
CA PRO A 259 0.99 4.45 14.23
C PRO A 259 1.36 3.15 14.94
N ALA A 260 2.58 2.66 14.69
CA ALA A 260 3.14 1.53 15.45
C ALA A 260 3.56 1.96 16.86
N LEU A 261 4.10 3.17 16.99
CA LEU A 261 4.49 3.76 18.25
C LEU A 261 4.02 5.22 18.33
N ALA A 262 3.08 5.49 19.23
CA ALA A 262 2.57 6.85 19.48
C ALA A 262 2.24 7.08 20.96
N PRO A 263 3.26 7.23 21.83
CA PRO A 263 3.05 7.42 23.26
C PRO A 263 2.27 8.71 23.58
N ARG A 264 1.40 8.63 24.59
CA ARG A 264 0.75 9.82 25.19
C ARG A 264 1.70 10.47 26.19
N VAL A 265 2.08 11.72 25.95
CA VAL A 265 3.04 12.47 26.77
C VAL A 265 2.62 13.93 26.95
N THR A 266 3.26 14.60 27.91
CA THR A 266 3.21 16.06 28.02
C THR A 266 4.21 16.65 27.03
N VAL A 267 3.78 17.67 26.28
CA VAL A 267 4.61 18.42 25.34
C VAL A 267 4.61 19.88 25.75
N GLN A 268 5.78 20.51 25.73
CA GLN A 268 5.95 21.96 25.89
C GLN A 268 6.67 22.51 24.66
N VAL A 269 6.45 23.78 24.33
CA VAL A 269 7.20 24.48 23.30
C VAL A 269 8.04 25.56 23.96
N ASP A 270 9.33 25.61 23.67
CA ASP A 270 10.20 26.69 24.13
C ASP A 270 9.87 27.98 23.37
N THR A 271 9.32 28.96 24.08
CA THR A 271 8.96 30.28 23.56
C THR A 271 9.94 31.37 23.98
N THR A 272 11.05 31.01 24.62
CA THR A 272 12.10 31.97 24.97
C THR A 272 12.83 32.47 23.73
N ASP A 273 13.60 33.55 23.85
CA ASP A 273 14.49 34.05 22.77
C ASP A 273 15.83 33.28 22.72
N GLY A 274 15.92 32.12 23.37
CA GLY A 274 17.13 31.30 23.44
C GLY A 274 17.35 30.43 22.20
N PRO A 275 18.46 29.67 22.17
CA PRO A 275 18.73 28.72 21.09
C PRO A 275 17.70 27.57 20.99
N GLY A 276 16.91 27.38 22.05
CA GLY A 276 15.82 26.40 22.11
C GLY A 276 14.52 26.86 21.48
N ARG A 277 14.37 28.14 21.08
CA ARG A 277 13.11 28.69 20.58
C ARG A 277 12.48 27.82 19.49
N GLY A 278 11.23 27.42 19.69
CA GLY A 278 10.46 26.53 18.79
C GLY A 278 10.70 25.03 19.02
N GLN A 279 11.53 24.63 19.99
CA GLN A 279 11.74 23.22 20.30
C GLN A 279 10.48 22.63 20.97
N THR A 280 10.04 21.48 20.46
CA THR A 280 9.00 20.65 21.10
C THR A 280 9.62 19.73 22.15
N ILE A 281 9.51 20.11 23.42
CA ILE A 281 10.02 19.37 24.57
C ILE A 281 8.99 18.31 24.99
N CYS A 282 9.18 17.08 24.52
CA CYS A 282 8.33 15.94 24.82
C CYS A 282 8.84 15.17 26.06
N ASP A 283 7.99 14.94 27.06
CA ASP A 283 8.37 14.14 28.25
C ASP A 283 8.40 12.63 27.93
N LEU A 284 9.49 12.19 27.32
CA LEU A 284 9.71 10.80 26.90
C LEU A 284 10.44 9.96 27.95
N ARG A 285 10.57 10.42 29.20
CA ARG A 285 11.23 9.66 30.28
C ARG A 285 10.58 8.30 30.52
N GLY A 286 9.28 8.17 30.24
CA GLY A 286 8.52 6.93 30.32
C GLY A 286 8.96 5.83 29.35
N ARG A 287 9.82 6.12 28.35
CA ARG A 287 10.29 5.15 27.35
C ARG A 287 10.88 3.88 27.95
N PHE A 288 11.59 3.98 29.07
CA PHE A 288 12.23 2.84 29.72
C PHE A 288 11.26 1.95 30.53
N ALA A 289 10.01 2.40 30.67
CA ALA A 289 8.95 1.69 31.36
C ALA A 289 7.78 1.34 30.42
N GLY A 290 8.00 1.38 29.10
CA GLY A 290 6.96 1.08 28.11
C GLY A 290 5.93 2.20 27.91
N TYR A 291 6.33 3.46 28.12
CA TYR A 291 5.50 4.65 27.93
C TYR A 291 4.18 4.65 28.73
N PRO A 292 4.21 4.53 30.07
CA PRO A 292 3.01 4.71 30.87
C PRO A 292 2.45 6.12 30.66
N ALA A 293 1.18 6.23 30.27
CA ALA A 293 0.55 7.53 30.00
C ALA A 293 0.50 8.38 31.29
N PRO A 294 1.11 9.57 31.33
CA PRO A 294 0.98 10.47 32.46
C PRO A 294 -0.49 10.89 32.65
N ALA A 295 -0.91 11.04 33.90
CA ALA A 295 -2.27 11.52 34.20
C ALA A 295 -2.51 12.88 33.54
N GLY A 296 -3.55 12.98 32.70
CA GLY A 296 -3.92 14.20 31.99
C GLY A 296 -3.11 14.49 30.71
N ALA A 297 -2.20 13.60 30.28
CA ALA A 297 -1.53 13.75 28.99
C ALA A 297 -2.49 13.54 27.82
N ARG A 298 -2.65 14.57 26.98
CA ARG A 298 -3.57 14.60 25.84
C ARG A 298 -2.87 14.56 24.47
N CYS A 299 -1.55 14.73 24.45
CA CYS A 299 -0.78 14.70 23.21
C CYS A 299 -0.21 13.31 22.96
N ARG A 300 -0.61 12.68 21.85
CA ARG A 300 0.04 11.49 21.27
C ARG A 300 1.14 11.99 20.34
N VAL A 301 2.39 11.59 20.59
CA VAL A 301 3.50 11.92 19.70
C VAL A 301 3.82 10.70 18.85
N VAL A 302 3.62 10.78 17.54
CA VAL A 302 3.88 9.66 16.63
C VAL A 302 5.38 9.55 16.39
N LEU A 303 5.96 8.39 16.73
CA LEU A 303 7.39 8.14 16.60
C LEU A 303 7.69 7.13 15.49
N GLU A 304 6.80 6.16 15.25
CA GLU A 304 7.05 5.08 14.28
C GLU A 304 5.75 4.63 13.61
N LEU A 305 5.86 4.24 12.33
CA LEU A 305 4.87 3.44 11.62
C LEU A 305 5.37 2.01 11.43
N ALA A 306 4.42 1.07 11.25
CA ALA A 306 4.76 -0.34 11.02
C ALA A 306 5.24 -0.59 9.59
N GLU A 307 4.81 0.23 8.64
CA GLU A 307 5.01 0.06 7.21
C GLU A 307 5.39 1.40 6.58
N ASP A 308 6.03 1.35 5.41
CA ASP A 308 6.33 2.55 4.65
C ASP A 308 5.05 3.17 4.06
N PHE A 309 4.98 4.49 4.11
CA PHE A 309 3.78 5.24 3.75
C PHE A 309 3.66 5.52 2.25
N ALA A 310 4.79 5.62 1.52
CA ALA A 310 4.77 5.98 0.10
C ALA A 310 3.91 5.04 -0.78
N PRO A 311 3.94 3.71 -0.62
CA PRO A 311 3.04 2.81 -1.35
C PRO A 311 1.55 3.08 -1.09
N HIS A 312 1.19 3.35 0.17
CA HIS A 312 -0.18 3.69 0.56
C HIS A 312 -0.65 5.01 -0.08
N LEU A 313 0.22 6.02 -0.06
CA LEU A 313 -0.02 7.31 -0.70
C LEU A 313 -0.31 7.13 -2.20
N LEU A 314 0.53 6.40 -2.93
CA LEU A 314 0.35 6.13 -4.35
C LEU A 314 -0.93 5.34 -4.64
N HIS A 315 -1.21 4.29 -3.86
CA HIS A 315 -2.44 3.51 -4.00
C HIS A 315 -3.68 4.40 -3.84
N THR A 316 -3.64 5.33 -2.87
CA THR A 316 -4.76 6.25 -2.62
C THR A 316 -4.91 7.25 -3.76
N LEU A 317 -3.83 7.89 -4.20
CA LEU A 317 -3.87 8.89 -5.28
C LEU A 317 -4.25 8.31 -6.64
N ARG A 318 -3.97 7.03 -6.91
CA ARG A 318 -4.46 6.32 -8.11
C ARG A 318 -5.97 6.33 -8.25
N ARG A 319 -6.72 6.51 -7.15
CA ARG A 319 -8.18 6.60 -7.16
C ARG A 319 -8.72 7.87 -7.83
N LEU A 320 -7.88 8.91 -7.96
CA LEU A 320 -8.23 10.14 -8.68
C LEU A 320 -8.18 9.95 -10.20
N GLY A 321 -7.33 9.04 -10.70
CA GLY A 321 -7.34 8.66 -12.11
C GLY A 321 -8.72 8.16 -12.54
N PRO A 322 -9.00 8.05 -13.85
CA PRO A 322 -10.15 7.29 -14.31
C PRO A 322 -10.10 5.96 -13.57
N ALA A 323 -11.25 5.55 -13.04
CA ALA A 323 -11.41 4.17 -12.61
C ALA A 323 -10.79 3.35 -13.73
N ALA A 324 -9.75 2.56 -13.41
CA ALA A 324 -9.13 1.66 -14.38
C ALA A 324 -10.31 1.07 -15.16
N PRO A 325 -10.33 1.21 -16.50
CA PRO A 325 -11.54 1.02 -17.28
C PRO A 325 -12.28 -0.19 -16.72
N ALA A 326 -13.57 -0.05 -16.47
CA ALA A 326 -14.42 -1.14 -15.95
C ALA A 326 -14.54 -2.34 -16.93
N GLU A 327 -13.61 -2.44 -17.87
CA GLU A 327 -13.26 -3.55 -18.73
C GLU A 327 -11.75 -3.87 -18.58
N SER A 328 -11.21 -3.92 -17.37
CA SER A 328 -10.11 -4.85 -17.07
C SER A 328 -10.75 -6.23 -17.00
N VAL A 329 -10.17 -7.19 -17.69
CA VAL A 329 -10.60 -8.59 -17.76
C VAL A 329 -11.15 -9.08 -16.41
N GLY A 330 -12.48 -9.08 -16.29
CA GLY A 330 -13.21 -9.11 -15.03
C GLY A 330 -13.41 -10.53 -14.50
N ALA A 331 -12.33 -11.23 -14.20
CA ALA A 331 -12.39 -12.48 -13.43
C ALA A 331 -11.82 -12.23 -12.03
N ALA A 332 -12.68 -12.22 -11.02
CA ALA A 332 -12.21 -12.34 -9.63
C ALA A 332 -11.70 -13.78 -9.43
N LEU A 333 -10.45 -13.93 -8.98
CA LEU A 333 -9.88 -15.26 -8.71
C LEU A 333 -10.03 -15.61 -7.24
N THR A 334 -10.73 -16.72 -6.96
CA THR A 334 -10.73 -17.34 -5.63
C THR A 334 -9.68 -18.45 -5.58
N VAL A 335 -8.68 -18.29 -4.71
CA VAL A 335 -7.67 -19.31 -4.47
C VAL A 335 -8.04 -20.11 -3.23
N VAL A 336 -8.07 -21.43 -3.35
CA VAL A 336 -8.28 -22.36 -2.23
C VAL A 336 -7.00 -23.12 -2.00
N GLY A 337 -6.27 -22.82 -0.93
CA GLY A 337 -4.98 -23.46 -0.76
C GLY A 337 -4.17 -23.13 0.47
N SER A 338 -2.89 -23.49 0.38
CA SER A 338 -1.92 -23.41 1.47
C SER A 338 -1.46 -21.97 1.70
N ILE A 339 -1.23 -21.67 2.98
CA ILE A 339 -0.60 -20.45 3.46
C ILE A 339 0.55 -20.90 4.36
N ASN A 340 1.78 -20.56 3.99
CA ASN A 340 2.97 -20.94 4.74
C ASN A 340 3.79 -19.72 5.15
N LEU A 341 4.50 -19.85 6.26
CA LEU A 341 5.71 -19.08 6.51
C LEU A 341 6.91 -19.86 5.96
N ASP A 342 7.66 -19.25 5.06
CA ASP A 342 8.86 -19.84 4.50
C ASP A 342 10.08 -19.40 5.32
N LEU A 343 10.78 -20.38 5.89
CA LEU A 343 12.02 -20.20 6.65
C LEU A 343 13.18 -20.69 5.78
N THR A 344 13.89 -19.74 5.17
CA THR A 344 14.95 -20.02 4.20
C THR A 344 16.32 -19.80 4.83
N ALA A 345 17.11 -20.86 4.94
CA ALA A 345 18.52 -20.81 5.31
C ALA A 345 19.39 -20.76 4.05
N VAL A 346 20.02 -19.62 3.78
CA VAL A 346 20.97 -19.45 2.67
C VAL A 346 22.36 -19.83 3.16
N CYS A 347 22.99 -20.80 2.51
CA CYS A 347 24.27 -21.38 2.94
C CYS A 347 25.27 -21.47 1.78
N GLU A 348 26.55 -21.69 2.09
CA GLU A 348 27.57 -21.86 1.04
C GLU A 348 27.32 -23.11 0.19
N ARG A 349 26.83 -24.18 0.81
CA ARG A 349 26.51 -25.47 0.19
C ARG A 349 25.43 -26.20 1.00
N LEU A 350 24.60 -26.98 0.32
CA LEU A 350 23.60 -27.82 0.99
C LEU A 350 24.27 -28.87 1.89
N PRO A 351 23.68 -29.19 3.05
CA PRO A 351 24.16 -30.29 3.89
C PRO A 351 23.88 -31.65 3.22
N ALA A 352 24.87 -32.55 3.26
CA ALA A 352 24.65 -33.97 2.98
C ALA A 352 23.91 -34.65 4.16
N PRO A 353 23.26 -35.82 3.95
CA PRO A 353 22.66 -36.56 5.04
C PRO A 353 23.66 -36.84 6.20
N GLY A 354 23.35 -36.35 7.40
CA GLY A 354 24.18 -36.50 8.60
C GLY A 354 25.26 -35.43 8.78
N GLU A 355 25.35 -34.47 7.87
CA GLU A 355 26.33 -33.38 7.92
C GLU A 355 25.77 -32.12 8.61
N THR A 356 26.66 -31.30 9.20
CA THR A 356 26.33 -29.98 9.75
C THR A 356 27.03 -28.88 8.95
N VAL A 357 26.25 -27.90 8.47
CA VAL A 357 26.74 -26.68 7.82
C VAL A 357 26.49 -25.51 8.78
N ILE A 358 27.50 -24.66 8.99
CA ILE A 358 27.43 -23.49 9.90
C ILE A 358 27.47 -22.18 9.11
N GLY A 359 26.97 -21.09 9.71
CA GLY A 359 27.05 -19.74 9.14
C GLY A 359 26.03 -19.44 8.04
N ALA A 360 24.86 -20.08 8.06
CA ALA A 360 23.77 -19.77 7.14
C ALA A 360 23.01 -18.51 7.58
N ASP A 361 22.56 -17.72 6.60
CA ASP A 361 21.70 -16.57 6.82
C ASP A 361 20.24 -17.02 6.79
N LEU A 362 19.51 -16.78 7.89
CA LEU A 362 18.10 -17.14 8.00
C LEU A 362 17.19 -16.00 7.54
N GLN A 363 16.32 -16.31 6.61
CA GLN A 363 15.29 -15.42 6.09
C GLN A 363 13.90 -15.95 6.43
N ARG A 364 12.96 -15.05 6.70
CA ARG A 364 11.55 -15.37 6.97
C ARG A 364 10.69 -14.62 5.95
N GLN A 365 9.93 -15.36 5.15
CA GLN A 365 9.13 -14.79 4.05
C GLN A 365 7.73 -15.40 4.02
N PRO A 366 6.71 -14.66 3.55
CA PRO A 366 5.43 -15.27 3.23
C PRO A 366 5.58 -16.26 2.08
N GLY A 367 4.87 -17.38 2.15
CA GLY A 367 4.91 -18.42 1.13
C GLY A 367 3.68 -19.33 1.16
N GLY A 368 3.84 -20.50 0.55
CA GLY A 368 2.73 -21.41 0.25
C GLY A 368 2.10 -21.12 -1.10
N LYS A 369 1.85 -22.18 -1.87
CA LYS A 369 1.35 -22.06 -3.26
C LYS A 369 0.07 -21.25 -3.33
N GLY A 370 -0.87 -21.51 -2.41
CA GLY A 370 -2.14 -20.78 -2.37
C GLY A 370 -1.92 -19.28 -2.13
N ALA A 371 -1.14 -18.91 -1.11
CA ALA A 371 -0.84 -17.51 -0.83
C ALA A 371 -0.10 -16.80 -1.97
N ASN A 372 0.90 -17.45 -2.58
CA ASN A 372 1.63 -16.89 -3.73
C ASN A 372 0.69 -16.65 -4.93
N GLN A 373 -0.19 -17.61 -5.22
CA GLN A 373 -1.18 -17.47 -6.29
C GLN A 373 -2.19 -16.36 -5.99
N ALA A 374 -2.67 -16.24 -4.74
CA ALA A 374 -3.61 -15.19 -4.36
C ALA A 374 -2.99 -13.79 -4.45
N VAL A 375 -1.72 -13.65 -4.04
CA VAL A 375 -0.97 -12.39 -4.15
C VAL A 375 -0.68 -12.04 -5.61
N ALA A 376 -0.25 -13.03 -6.42
CA ALA A 376 -0.10 -12.83 -7.86
C ALA A 376 -1.43 -12.37 -8.49
N ALA A 377 -2.56 -12.94 -8.05
CA ALA A 377 -3.87 -12.60 -8.57
C ALA A 377 -4.29 -11.18 -8.19
N ALA A 378 -4.01 -10.72 -6.97
CA ALA A 378 -4.32 -9.36 -6.54
C ALA A 378 -3.49 -8.29 -7.27
N ARG A 379 -2.31 -8.67 -7.78
CA ARG A 379 -1.44 -7.78 -8.55
C ARG A 379 -1.75 -7.80 -10.05
N LEU A 380 -2.02 -8.97 -10.61
CA LEU A 380 -2.34 -9.17 -12.03
C LEU A 380 -3.79 -8.81 -12.36
N ALA A 381 -4.70 -8.99 -11.42
CA ALA A 381 -6.14 -8.73 -11.53
C ALA A 381 -6.62 -7.86 -10.37
N SER A 382 -7.76 -7.20 -10.55
CA SER A 382 -8.28 -6.24 -9.57
C SER A 382 -8.95 -6.86 -8.35
N ARG A 383 -9.25 -8.17 -8.35
CA ARG A 383 -9.92 -8.87 -7.23
C ARG A 383 -9.40 -10.28 -7.01
N ALA A 384 -8.87 -10.55 -5.82
CA ALA A 384 -8.44 -11.87 -5.38
C ALA A 384 -9.03 -12.21 -4.01
N ARG A 385 -9.46 -13.46 -3.83
CA ARG A 385 -9.95 -14.00 -2.57
C ARG A 385 -9.14 -15.22 -2.17
N MET A 386 -8.77 -15.32 -0.89
CA MET A 386 -8.05 -16.48 -0.35
C MET A 386 -8.96 -17.26 0.60
N ILE A 387 -9.12 -18.54 0.34
CA ILE A 387 -9.69 -19.52 1.25
C ILE A 387 -8.57 -20.45 1.72
N GLY A 388 -8.40 -20.56 3.03
CA GLY A 388 -7.29 -21.31 3.61
C GLY A 388 -7.40 -21.39 5.12
N ALA A 389 -6.30 -21.75 5.77
CA ALA A 389 -6.21 -21.78 7.21
C ALA A 389 -4.81 -21.37 7.68
N VAL A 390 -4.75 -20.64 8.79
CA VAL A 390 -3.53 -20.30 9.51
C VAL A 390 -3.70 -20.66 10.99
N GLY A 391 -2.60 -20.80 11.72
CA GLY A 391 -2.65 -20.99 13.16
C GLY A 391 -3.07 -19.73 13.88
N ASP A 392 -3.67 -19.89 15.07
CA ASP A 392 -3.86 -18.78 16.01
C ASP A 392 -2.54 -18.46 16.75
N ASP A 393 -1.55 -18.08 15.96
CA ASP A 393 -0.19 -17.77 16.38
C ASP A 393 0.32 -16.49 15.70
N PRO A 394 1.45 -15.92 16.16
CA PRO A 394 1.98 -14.68 15.59
C PRO A 394 2.28 -14.76 14.09
N ASP A 395 2.66 -15.94 13.60
CA ASP A 395 3.00 -16.16 12.19
C ASP A 395 1.72 -16.14 11.33
N GLY A 396 0.63 -16.74 11.79
CA GLY A 396 -0.68 -16.66 11.14
C GLY A 396 -1.21 -15.23 11.12
N GLY A 397 -1.05 -14.50 12.21
CA GLY A 397 -1.36 -13.06 12.27
C GLY A 397 -0.54 -12.22 11.30
N LEU A 398 0.75 -12.54 11.12
CA LEU A 398 1.63 -11.89 10.13
C LEU A 398 1.15 -12.15 8.70
N LEU A 399 0.91 -13.41 8.33
CA LEU A 399 0.52 -13.79 6.96
C LEU A 399 -0.83 -13.20 6.56
N LEU A 400 -1.80 -13.15 7.47
CA LEU A 400 -3.10 -12.51 7.22
C LEU A 400 -2.96 -11.00 6.94
N ARG A 401 -2.11 -10.30 7.72
CA ARG A 401 -1.84 -8.88 7.48
C ARG A 401 -1.17 -8.65 6.12
N ARG A 402 -0.23 -9.52 5.73
CA ARG A 402 0.44 -9.45 4.41
C ARG A 402 -0.55 -9.64 3.26
N LEU A 403 -1.44 -10.63 3.35
CA LEU A 403 -2.49 -10.83 2.35
C LEU A 403 -3.39 -9.60 2.22
N ALA A 404 -3.84 -9.04 3.36
CA ALA A 404 -4.69 -7.86 3.38
C ALA A 404 -3.98 -6.62 2.81
N ALA A 405 -2.69 -6.42 3.09
CA ALA A 405 -1.90 -5.30 2.58
C ALA A 405 -1.78 -5.29 1.05
N VAL A 406 -1.81 -6.46 0.41
CA VAL A 406 -1.81 -6.58 -1.06
C VAL A 406 -3.23 -6.54 -1.66
N GLY A 407 -4.26 -6.37 -0.83
CA GLY A 407 -5.66 -6.30 -1.27
C GLY A 407 -6.33 -7.66 -1.52
N VAL A 408 -5.75 -8.76 -1.00
CA VAL A 408 -6.40 -10.08 -1.04
C VAL A 408 -7.50 -10.15 0.02
N ASP A 409 -8.72 -10.49 -0.39
CA ASP A 409 -9.81 -10.81 0.54
C ASP A 409 -9.50 -12.13 1.27
N ALA A 410 -9.01 -12.02 2.50
CA ALA A 410 -8.69 -13.15 3.38
C ALA A 410 -9.82 -13.49 4.37
N THR A 411 -11.05 -12.99 4.16
CA THR A 411 -12.19 -13.28 5.07
C THR A 411 -12.55 -14.77 5.11
N GLY A 412 -12.20 -15.53 4.07
CA GLY A 412 -12.35 -16.98 4.01
C GLY A 412 -11.19 -17.77 4.61
N VAL A 413 -10.17 -17.12 5.20
CA VAL A 413 -9.06 -17.79 5.88
C VAL A 413 -9.41 -18.02 7.35
N ARG A 414 -9.45 -19.29 7.76
CA ARG A 414 -9.76 -19.68 9.15
C ARG A 414 -8.51 -19.59 10.03
N ARG A 415 -8.71 -19.21 11.29
CA ARG A 415 -7.71 -19.43 12.35
C ARG A 415 -8.02 -20.72 13.07
N VAL A 416 -7.03 -21.58 13.23
CA VAL A 416 -7.16 -22.89 13.86
C VAL A 416 -6.14 -23.07 14.98
N ALA A 417 -6.34 -24.09 15.81
CA ALA A 417 -5.43 -24.37 16.93
C ALA A 417 -4.09 -24.97 16.50
N ALA A 418 -4.04 -25.65 15.35
CA ALA A 418 -2.79 -26.13 14.76
C ALA A 418 -1.86 -24.96 14.39
N PRO A 419 -0.52 -25.16 14.46
CA PRO A 419 0.44 -24.11 14.09
C PRO A 419 0.32 -23.73 12.61
N THR A 420 0.61 -22.47 12.30
CA THR A 420 0.68 -21.99 10.91
C THR A 420 1.62 -22.85 10.07
N GLY A 421 1.20 -23.15 8.82
CA GLY A 421 2.01 -23.92 7.89
C GLY A 421 3.40 -23.30 7.72
N THR A 422 4.42 -24.13 7.62
CA THR A 422 5.82 -23.65 7.54
C THR A 422 6.60 -24.46 6.52
N ALA A 423 7.30 -23.81 5.60
CA ALA A 423 8.29 -24.46 4.75
C ALA A 423 9.69 -24.23 5.33
N LEU A 424 10.44 -25.31 5.55
CA LEU A 424 11.84 -25.26 5.90
C LEU A 424 12.66 -25.43 4.62
N ILE A 425 13.36 -24.38 4.23
CA ILE A 425 14.06 -24.30 2.96
C ILE A 425 15.54 -24.10 3.26
N THR A 426 16.40 -24.92 2.66
CA THR A 426 17.85 -24.67 2.63
C THR A 426 18.25 -24.44 1.18
N VAL A 427 18.98 -23.35 0.91
CA VAL A 427 19.44 -22.98 -0.44
C VAL A 427 20.95 -22.80 -0.42
N ASP A 428 21.66 -23.33 -1.41
CA ASP A 428 23.09 -23.06 -1.57
C ASP A 428 23.41 -21.87 -2.50
N ARG A 429 24.69 -21.51 -2.58
CA ARG A 429 25.18 -20.42 -3.45
C ARG A 429 24.95 -20.65 -4.95
N HIS A 430 24.62 -21.87 -5.37
CA HIS A 430 24.33 -22.23 -6.75
C HIS A 430 22.81 -22.20 -7.04
N GLY A 431 21.99 -21.92 -6.02
CA GLY A 431 20.53 -21.86 -6.13
C GLY A 431 19.84 -23.22 -6.00
N GLU A 432 20.58 -24.29 -5.71
CA GLU A 432 19.99 -25.60 -5.42
C GLU A 432 19.30 -25.55 -4.05
N ASN A 433 18.15 -26.21 -3.92
CA ASN A 433 17.35 -26.16 -2.70
C ASN A 433 16.88 -27.53 -2.19
N GLN A 434 16.65 -27.59 -0.88
CA GLN A 434 15.94 -28.68 -0.21
C GLN A 434 14.77 -28.07 0.57
N ILE A 435 13.55 -28.56 0.32
CA ILE A 435 12.33 -28.01 0.91
C ILE A 435 11.59 -29.11 1.67
N THR A 436 11.25 -28.83 2.93
CA THR A 436 10.33 -29.64 3.74
C THR A 436 9.14 -28.80 4.15
N VAL A 437 7.94 -29.18 3.71
CA VAL A 437 6.70 -28.48 4.07
C VAL A 437 6.06 -29.12 5.29
N CYS A 438 5.93 -28.35 6.37
CA CYS A 438 5.18 -28.68 7.56
C CYS A 438 3.77 -28.11 7.40
N ALA A 439 2.81 -28.94 7.00
CA ALA A 439 1.48 -28.47 6.58
C ALA A 439 0.73 -27.69 7.68
N GLY A 440 0.84 -28.08 8.96
CA GLY A 440 0.21 -27.38 10.07
C GLY A 440 -1.29 -27.12 9.84
N ALA A 441 -1.70 -25.87 10.03
CA ALA A 441 -3.04 -25.37 9.79
C ALA A 441 -3.59 -25.70 8.39
N ASN A 442 -2.75 -25.88 7.37
CA ASN A 442 -3.21 -26.23 6.01
C ASN A 442 -3.89 -27.60 5.93
N THR A 443 -3.72 -28.46 6.95
CA THR A 443 -4.48 -29.72 7.06
C THR A 443 -5.93 -29.52 7.51
N GLU A 444 -6.27 -28.36 8.06
CA GLU A 444 -7.59 -28.01 8.59
C GLU A 444 -8.34 -27.00 7.71
N VAL A 445 -7.90 -26.81 6.45
CA VAL A 445 -8.62 -25.98 5.48
C VAL A 445 -10.02 -26.55 5.27
N SER A 446 -11.02 -25.69 5.47
CA SER A 446 -12.44 -26.02 5.35
C SER A 446 -13.15 -25.01 4.46
N ILE A 447 -14.05 -25.52 3.63
CA ILE A 447 -14.88 -24.75 2.71
C ILE A 447 -16.37 -24.81 3.09
N GLU A 448 -16.70 -25.29 4.30
CA GLU A 448 -18.09 -25.50 4.75
C GLU A 448 -18.94 -24.26 4.53
N ASP A 449 -18.46 -23.11 5.01
CA ASP A 449 -19.14 -21.80 4.94
C ASP A 449 -18.91 -21.03 3.62
N VAL A 450 -18.28 -21.64 2.63
CA VAL A 450 -17.92 -20.98 1.37
C VAL A 450 -18.94 -21.28 0.29
N VAL A 451 -19.60 -20.25 -0.23
CA VAL A 451 -20.50 -20.36 -1.38
C VAL A 451 -19.72 -19.94 -2.63
N PHE A 452 -19.70 -20.82 -3.64
CA PHE A 452 -19.14 -20.54 -4.96
C PHE A 452 -20.27 -20.25 -5.96
N ALA A 453 -20.18 -19.14 -6.66
CA ALA A 453 -21.12 -18.68 -7.67
C ALA A 453 -20.76 -19.20 -9.09
N PRO A 454 -21.71 -19.28 -10.03
CA PRO A 454 -21.46 -19.67 -11.42
C PRO A 454 -20.38 -18.84 -12.14
N GLU A 455 -20.24 -17.58 -11.78
CA GLU A 455 -19.23 -16.65 -12.29
C GLU A 455 -17.85 -16.79 -11.64
N ASP A 456 -17.73 -17.58 -10.57
CA ASP A 456 -16.45 -17.71 -9.86
C ASP A 456 -15.43 -18.49 -10.68
N VAL A 457 -14.21 -17.96 -10.66
CA VAL A 457 -13.01 -18.63 -11.15
C VAL A 457 -12.24 -19.12 -9.92
N VAL A 458 -12.02 -20.43 -9.84
CA VAL A 458 -11.39 -21.04 -8.66
C VAL A 458 -10.10 -21.74 -9.05
N LEU A 459 -9.02 -21.41 -8.35
CA LEU A 459 -7.73 -22.09 -8.46
C LEU A 459 -7.41 -22.82 -7.15
N CYS A 460 -7.21 -24.13 -7.24
CA CYS A 460 -6.86 -24.99 -6.11
C CYS A 460 -5.49 -25.65 -6.33
N GLN A 461 -4.87 -26.13 -5.25
CA GLN A 461 -3.56 -26.81 -5.27
C GLN A 461 -3.52 -28.00 -4.28
N LEU A 462 -2.47 -28.84 -4.32
CA LEU A 462 -2.44 -30.14 -3.61
C LEU A 462 -1.65 -30.18 -2.28
N GLU A 463 -1.28 -29.03 -1.71
CA GLU A 463 -0.70 -28.90 -0.35
C GLU A 463 -1.76 -28.84 0.76
N ILE A 464 -3.05 -28.96 0.41
CA ILE A 464 -4.15 -29.15 1.36
C ILE A 464 -4.73 -30.58 1.24
N ALA A 465 -5.66 -30.95 2.13
CA ALA A 465 -6.29 -32.26 2.09
C ALA A 465 -6.99 -32.52 0.74
N LEU A 466 -6.72 -33.68 0.12
CA LEU A 466 -7.29 -34.05 -1.18
C LEU A 466 -8.82 -34.08 -1.15
N ASP A 467 -9.41 -34.50 -0.03
CA ASP A 467 -10.87 -34.49 0.15
C ASP A 467 -11.44 -33.07 0.06
N THR A 468 -10.74 -32.08 0.63
CA THR A 468 -11.11 -30.65 0.51
C THR A 468 -10.98 -30.18 -0.93
N VAL A 469 -9.95 -30.60 -1.66
CA VAL A 469 -9.79 -30.27 -3.10
C VAL A 469 -10.93 -30.85 -3.92
N CYS A 470 -11.27 -32.13 -3.72
CA CYS A 470 -12.38 -32.79 -4.39
C CYS A 470 -13.71 -32.11 -4.08
N GLU A 471 -13.96 -31.77 -2.82
CA GLU A 471 -15.19 -31.09 -2.42
C GLU A 471 -15.28 -29.67 -2.99
N THR A 472 -14.16 -28.94 -3.06
CA THR A 472 -14.09 -27.64 -3.71
C THR A 472 -14.46 -27.78 -5.18
N ALA A 473 -13.87 -28.74 -5.90
CA ALA A 473 -14.17 -28.99 -7.30
C ALA A 473 -15.66 -29.29 -7.54
N ARG A 474 -16.29 -30.10 -6.67
CA ARG A 474 -17.73 -30.43 -6.75
C ARG A 474 -18.62 -29.21 -6.49
N ARG A 475 -18.24 -28.34 -5.54
CA ARG A 475 -19.02 -27.19 -5.12
C ARG A 475 -18.83 -25.95 -5.98
N THR A 476 -17.78 -25.89 -6.79
CA THR A 476 -17.59 -24.83 -7.78
C THR A 476 -18.47 -25.11 -9.01
N PRO A 477 -19.45 -24.28 -9.35
CA PRO A 477 -20.19 -24.41 -10.61
C PRO A 477 -19.48 -23.73 -11.80
N GLY A 478 -18.65 -22.71 -11.54
CA GLY A 478 -17.89 -21.95 -12.55
C GLY A 478 -16.61 -22.63 -13.02
N PHE A 479 -15.62 -21.84 -13.45
CA PHE A 479 -14.34 -22.34 -13.96
C PHE A 479 -13.47 -22.87 -12.81
N PHE A 480 -13.10 -24.16 -12.86
CA PHE A 480 -12.25 -24.78 -11.84
C PHE A 480 -10.89 -25.20 -12.42
N ALA A 481 -9.83 -24.60 -11.89
CA ALA A 481 -8.44 -24.93 -12.21
C ALA A 481 -7.74 -25.62 -11.04
N LEU A 482 -6.93 -26.62 -11.36
CA LEU A 482 -6.10 -27.34 -10.39
C LEU A 482 -4.63 -27.21 -10.76
N ASN A 483 -3.83 -26.57 -9.90
CA ASN A 483 -2.38 -26.76 -9.90
C ASN A 483 -2.06 -28.10 -9.22
N ALA A 484 -1.76 -29.13 -10.00
CA ALA A 484 -1.57 -30.50 -9.48
C ALA A 484 -0.17 -30.73 -8.90
N ALA A 485 0.27 -29.79 -8.06
CA ALA A 485 1.54 -29.78 -7.36
C ALA A 485 1.32 -29.79 -5.83
N PRO A 486 2.04 -30.65 -5.07
CA PRO A 486 2.94 -31.71 -5.55
C PRO A 486 2.18 -32.90 -6.19
N ALA A 487 2.78 -33.54 -7.19
CA ALA A 487 2.15 -34.67 -7.89
C ALA A 487 1.82 -35.86 -6.96
N ARG A 488 0.54 -36.24 -6.98
CA ARG A 488 -0.06 -37.41 -6.33
C ARG A 488 -1.22 -37.91 -7.18
N SER A 489 -1.57 -39.19 -7.05
CA SER A 489 -2.68 -39.77 -7.81
C SER A 489 -4.00 -39.02 -7.56
N LEU A 490 -4.70 -38.68 -8.65
CA LEU A 490 -5.94 -37.93 -8.63
C LEU A 490 -7.15 -38.85 -8.91
N PRO A 491 -8.25 -38.70 -8.17
CA PRO A 491 -9.50 -39.38 -8.48
C PRO A 491 -10.03 -38.97 -9.86
N ALA A 492 -10.60 -39.92 -10.60
CA ALA A 492 -11.16 -39.66 -11.93
C ALA A 492 -12.21 -38.53 -11.92
N GLU A 493 -13.07 -38.50 -10.89
CA GLU A 493 -14.09 -37.45 -10.72
C GLU A 493 -13.49 -36.04 -10.62
N LEU A 494 -12.31 -35.90 -10.02
CA LEU A 494 -11.63 -34.60 -9.90
C LEU A 494 -11.08 -34.17 -11.26
N VAL A 495 -10.42 -35.10 -11.97
CA VAL A 495 -9.87 -34.85 -13.32
C VAL A 495 -10.98 -34.49 -14.31
N GLU A 496 -12.10 -35.21 -14.28
CA GLU A 496 -13.29 -34.94 -15.11
C GLU A 496 -13.92 -33.57 -14.78
N ARG A 497 -13.92 -33.19 -13.50
CA ARG A 497 -14.46 -31.89 -13.09
C ARG A 497 -13.57 -30.74 -13.55
N CYS A 498 -12.25 -30.84 -13.45
CA CYS A 498 -11.33 -29.76 -13.79
C CYS A 498 -11.55 -29.22 -15.22
N ASP A 499 -11.60 -27.90 -15.34
CA ASP A 499 -11.61 -27.20 -16.62
C ASP A 499 -10.19 -26.93 -17.11
N LEU A 500 -9.24 -26.83 -16.17
CA LEU A 500 -7.80 -26.76 -16.43
C LEU A 500 -7.02 -27.50 -15.34
N VAL A 501 -6.03 -28.30 -15.74
CA VAL A 501 -5.01 -28.83 -14.82
C VAL A 501 -3.64 -28.28 -15.22
N ILE A 502 -2.88 -27.78 -14.26
CA ILE A 502 -1.55 -27.19 -14.49
C ILE A 502 -0.51 -28.05 -13.77
N VAL A 503 0.54 -28.42 -14.49
CA VAL A 503 1.63 -29.29 -14.02
C VAL A 503 2.96 -28.89 -14.66
N ASN A 504 4.07 -29.25 -14.03
CA ASN A 504 5.35 -29.27 -14.72
C ASN A 504 5.60 -30.60 -15.45
N GLU A 505 6.65 -30.67 -16.26
CA GLU A 505 7.03 -31.87 -17.04
C GLU A 505 7.19 -33.14 -16.18
N THR A 506 7.79 -33.01 -14.99
CA THR A 506 8.02 -34.15 -14.09
C THR A 506 6.73 -34.62 -13.42
N GLU A 507 5.85 -33.69 -13.08
CA GLU A 507 4.52 -33.96 -12.52
C GLU A 507 3.61 -34.60 -13.56
N TYR A 508 3.59 -34.07 -14.79
CA TYR A 508 2.81 -34.63 -15.90
C TYR A 508 3.18 -36.09 -16.18
N ALA A 509 4.48 -36.42 -16.19
CA ALA A 509 4.95 -37.78 -16.38
C ALA A 509 4.50 -38.75 -15.26
N ARG A 510 4.14 -38.24 -14.08
CA ARG A 510 3.70 -39.02 -12.92
C ARG A 510 2.18 -39.15 -12.80
N LEU A 511 1.42 -38.47 -13.66
CA LEU A 511 -0.05 -38.41 -13.60
C LEU A 511 -0.67 -38.91 -14.92
N PRO A 512 -0.60 -40.23 -15.21
CA PRO A 512 -1.17 -40.80 -16.43
C PRO A 512 -2.69 -40.56 -16.56
N GLU A 513 -3.40 -40.33 -15.46
CA GLU A 513 -4.81 -39.97 -15.45
C GLU A 513 -5.13 -38.65 -16.19
N LEU A 514 -4.14 -37.79 -16.42
CA LEU A 514 -4.32 -36.53 -17.16
C LEU A 514 -4.40 -36.71 -18.68
N ALA A 515 -4.17 -37.91 -19.20
CA ALA A 515 -4.12 -38.18 -20.64
C ALA A 515 -5.40 -37.74 -21.39
N ASP A 516 -6.56 -37.89 -20.76
CA ASP A 516 -7.87 -37.57 -21.34
C ASP A 516 -8.53 -36.32 -20.73
N ALA A 517 -7.83 -35.60 -19.84
CA ALA A 517 -8.34 -34.40 -19.19
C ALA A 517 -8.75 -33.32 -20.21
N LYS A 518 -9.74 -32.50 -19.85
CA LYS A 518 -10.30 -31.47 -20.76
C LYS A 518 -9.24 -30.52 -21.29
N LEU A 519 -8.39 -30.02 -20.39
CA LEU A 519 -7.29 -29.13 -20.71
C LEU A 519 -6.16 -29.28 -19.69
N VAL A 520 -4.94 -29.48 -20.16
CA VAL A 520 -3.74 -29.61 -19.33
C VAL A 520 -2.67 -28.64 -19.80
N ALA A 521 -2.20 -27.78 -18.91
CA ALA A 521 -1.03 -26.94 -19.13
C ALA A 521 0.21 -27.62 -18.56
N VAL A 522 1.24 -27.79 -19.40
CA VAL A 522 2.53 -28.35 -19.01
C VAL A 522 3.62 -27.29 -19.15
N THR A 523 4.33 -27.01 -18.07
CA THR A 523 5.50 -26.11 -18.09
C THR A 523 6.81 -26.88 -18.23
N TYR A 524 7.70 -26.38 -19.09
CA TYR A 524 9.00 -26.98 -19.42
C TYR A 524 10.19 -26.10 -19.01
N GLY A 525 10.00 -25.23 -18.00
CA GLY A 525 11.00 -24.26 -17.56
C GLY A 525 11.43 -23.34 -18.70
N ALA A 526 12.74 -23.25 -18.96
CA ALA A 526 13.32 -22.42 -20.02
C ALA A 526 12.87 -22.78 -21.45
N ARG A 527 12.18 -23.91 -21.66
CA ARG A 527 11.62 -24.28 -22.97
C ARG A 527 10.20 -23.73 -23.21
N GLY A 528 9.59 -23.09 -22.21
CA GLY A 528 8.26 -22.54 -22.29
C GLY A 528 7.18 -23.49 -21.80
N SER A 529 6.03 -23.50 -22.47
CA SER A 529 4.84 -24.22 -22.00
C SER A 529 3.95 -24.68 -23.17
N ALA A 530 3.12 -25.68 -22.92
CA ALA A 530 2.13 -26.19 -23.89
C ALA A 530 0.78 -26.51 -23.23
N LEU A 531 -0.28 -26.43 -24.02
CA LEU A 531 -1.64 -26.84 -23.65
C LEU A 531 -2.04 -28.08 -24.43
N TYR A 532 -2.61 -29.06 -23.74
CA TYR A 532 -3.15 -30.29 -24.29
C TYR A 532 -4.65 -30.36 -23.99
N ALA A 533 -5.49 -30.52 -25.00
CA ALA A 533 -6.91 -30.79 -24.84
C ALA A 533 -7.17 -32.25 -25.22
N HIS A 534 -7.65 -33.07 -24.28
CA HIS A 534 -7.85 -34.51 -24.47
C HIS A 534 -6.62 -35.19 -25.09
N GLY A 535 -5.45 -34.95 -24.48
CA GLY A 535 -4.16 -35.51 -24.90
C GLY A 535 -3.57 -34.94 -26.19
N ARG A 536 -4.28 -34.06 -26.90
CA ARG A 536 -3.78 -33.43 -28.14
C ARG A 536 -3.26 -32.03 -27.85
N GLN A 537 -2.02 -31.75 -28.25
CA GLN A 537 -1.46 -30.41 -28.12
C GLN A 537 -2.27 -29.40 -28.96
N VAL A 538 -2.81 -28.36 -28.31
CA VAL A 538 -3.64 -27.31 -28.93
C VAL A 538 -2.94 -25.96 -28.98
N ALA A 539 -1.94 -25.72 -28.12
CA ALA A 539 -1.10 -24.53 -28.16
C ALA A 539 0.27 -24.78 -27.52
N SER A 540 1.25 -23.96 -27.86
CA SER A 540 2.55 -23.89 -27.20
C SER A 540 3.11 -22.47 -27.30
N ALA A 541 3.85 -22.05 -26.28
CA ALA A 541 4.54 -20.77 -26.26
C ALA A 541 5.97 -20.95 -25.72
N PRO A 542 6.98 -20.30 -26.33
CA PRO A 542 8.34 -20.33 -25.80
C PRO A 542 8.42 -19.56 -24.47
N ALA A 543 9.43 -19.89 -23.65
CA ALA A 543 9.78 -19.05 -22.50
C ALA A 543 10.42 -17.74 -22.99
N GLN A 544 10.36 -16.71 -22.17
CA GLN A 544 11.12 -15.48 -22.39
C GLN A 544 12.49 -15.62 -21.75
N GLU A 545 13.54 -15.19 -22.46
CA GLU A 545 14.90 -15.15 -21.90
C GLU A 545 15.03 -13.97 -20.95
N VAL A 546 15.32 -14.27 -19.68
CA VAL A 546 15.47 -13.30 -18.60
C VAL A 546 16.61 -13.73 -17.68
N ALA A 547 17.24 -12.77 -17.01
CA ALA A 547 18.22 -13.08 -15.98
C ALA A 547 17.50 -13.71 -14.77
N VAL A 548 17.88 -14.93 -14.41
CA VAL A 548 17.27 -15.65 -13.29
C VAL A 548 17.90 -15.19 -11.98
N VAL A 549 17.07 -14.63 -11.10
CA VAL A 549 17.42 -14.26 -9.72
C VAL A 549 16.89 -15.32 -8.74
N SER A 550 15.63 -15.71 -8.88
CA SER A 550 15.00 -16.79 -8.09
C SER A 550 14.02 -17.57 -8.96
N THR A 551 13.73 -18.82 -8.63
CA THR A 551 12.66 -19.59 -9.31
C THR A 551 11.46 -19.83 -8.40
N VAL A 552 11.54 -19.39 -7.14
CA VAL A 552 10.48 -19.55 -6.14
C VAL A 552 9.28 -18.68 -6.52
N GLY A 553 8.08 -19.25 -6.49
CA GLY A 553 6.84 -18.53 -6.82
C GLY A 553 6.59 -18.31 -8.32
N ALA A 554 7.58 -18.49 -9.20
CA ALA A 554 7.40 -18.29 -10.64
C ALA A 554 6.34 -19.21 -11.27
N GLY A 555 6.28 -20.47 -10.81
CA GLY A 555 5.23 -21.40 -11.22
C GLY A 555 3.85 -20.97 -10.72
N ASP A 556 3.77 -20.41 -9.52
CA ASP A 556 2.52 -19.92 -8.92
C ASP A 556 1.99 -18.69 -9.68
N ALA A 557 2.89 -17.78 -10.05
CA ALA A 557 2.59 -16.62 -10.89
C ALA A 557 2.14 -17.03 -12.31
N PHE A 558 2.83 -17.99 -12.93
CA PHE A 558 2.43 -18.59 -14.21
C PHE A 558 1.02 -19.19 -14.12
N CYS A 559 0.76 -20.01 -13.10
CA CYS A 559 -0.56 -20.66 -12.91
C CYS A 559 -1.67 -19.61 -12.84
N THR A 560 -1.42 -18.57 -12.04
CA THR A 560 -2.39 -17.49 -11.81
C THR A 560 -2.69 -16.71 -13.09
N ALA A 561 -1.66 -16.28 -13.81
CA ALA A 561 -1.81 -15.56 -15.07
C ALA A 561 -2.54 -16.40 -16.12
N LEU A 562 -2.23 -17.70 -16.21
CA LEU A 562 -2.90 -18.60 -17.16
C LEU A 562 -4.38 -18.75 -16.85
N VAL A 563 -4.74 -18.94 -15.58
CA VAL A 563 -6.14 -19.07 -15.15
C VAL A 563 -6.92 -17.80 -15.45
N LEU A 564 -6.36 -16.63 -15.10
CA LEU A 564 -6.99 -15.34 -15.38
C LEU A 564 -7.19 -15.13 -16.88
N ALA A 565 -6.16 -15.41 -17.69
CA ALA A 565 -6.21 -15.24 -19.14
C ALA A 565 -7.24 -16.18 -19.81
N LEU A 566 -7.34 -17.44 -19.38
CA LEU A 566 -8.31 -18.38 -19.94
C LEU A 566 -9.74 -18.06 -19.48
N ALA A 567 -9.92 -17.68 -18.21
CA ALA A 567 -11.22 -17.27 -17.69
C ALA A 567 -11.75 -16.00 -18.37
N ALA A 568 -10.84 -15.15 -18.86
CA ALA A 568 -11.15 -14.00 -19.71
C ALA A 568 -11.66 -14.34 -21.11
N GLY A 569 -11.57 -15.61 -21.52
CA GLY A 569 -11.85 -16.05 -22.88
C GLY A 569 -10.75 -15.74 -23.90
N LEU A 570 -9.50 -15.46 -23.45
CA LEU A 570 -8.38 -15.34 -24.38
C LEU A 570 -8.08 -16.69 -25.04
N ASP A 571 -7.60 -16.64 -26.29
CA ASP A 571 -7.20 -17.86 -26.98
C ASP A 571 -6.01 -18.54 -26.28
N HIS A 572 -5.92 -19.86 -26.40
CA HIS A 572 -4.91 -20.68 -25.74
C HIS A 572 -3.47 -20.21 -25.97
N GLY A 573 -3.14 -19.73 -27.18
CA GLY A 573 -1.78 -19.29 -27.51
C GLY A 573 -1.43 -17.98 -26.81
N THR A 574 -2.37 -17.03 -26.82
CA THR A 574 -2.24 -15.75 -26.12
C THR A 574 -2.17 -15.93 -24.62
N ALA A 575 -3.02 -16.78 -24.05
CA ALA A 575 -3.01 -17.09 -22.61
C ALA A 575 -1.67 -17.69 -22.16
N LEU A 576 -1.10 -18.63 -22.92
CA LEU A 576 0.22 -19.21 -22.62
C LEU A 576 1.36 -18.19 -22.71
N ARG A 577 1.34 -17.30 -23.70
CA ARG A 577 2.36 -16.25 -23.85
C ARG A 577 2.33 -15.28 -22.66
N ALA A 578 1.13 -14.84 -22.27
CA ALA A 578 0.97 -13.97 -21.10
C ALA A 578 1.43 -14.66 -19.81
N ALA A 579 1.04 -15.91 -19.61
CA ALA A 579 1.47 -16.70 -18.46
C ALA A 579 2.99 -16.90 -18.41
N ASN A 580 3.62 -17.21 -19.55
CA ASN A 580 5.09 -17.31 -19.65
C ASN A 580 5.77 -15.97 -19.34
N ALA A 581 5.21 -14.84 -19.79
CA ALA A 581 5.75 -13.51 -19.53
C ALA A 581 5.69 -13.15 -18.04
N VAL A 582 4.58 -13.45 -17.38
CA VAL A 582 4.43 -13.27 -15.93
C VAL A 582 5.37 -14.19 -15.15
N GLY A 583 5.46 -15.47 -15.54
CA GLY A 583 6.42 -16.41 -14.93
C GLY A 583 7.86 -15.96 -15.13
N ALA A 584 8.21 -15.40 -16.30
CA ALA A 584 9.52 -14.85 -16.58
C ALA A 584 9.82 -13.58 -15.78
N HIS A 585 8.83 -12.70 -15.60
CA HIS A 585 8.96 -11.56 -14.69
C HIS A 585 9.29 -12.05 -13.28
N ALA A 586 8.54 -13.05 -12.80
CA ALA A 586 8.72 -13.56 -11.45
C ALA A 586 10.11 -14.15 -11.20
N VAL A 587 10.75 -14.77 -12.20
CA VAL A 587 12.11 -15.30 -12.00
C VAL A 587 13.19 -14.23 -11.90
N GLY A 588 12.90 -13.00 -12.35
CA GLY A 588 13.81 -11.86 -12.27
C GLY A 588 13.84 -11.19 -10.89
N ASP A 589 13.01 -11.64 -9.95
CA ASP A 589 12.90 -11.09 -8.60
C ASP A 589 13.37 -12.10 -7.55
N ALA A 590 13.87 -11.62 -6.42
CA ALA A 590 14.28 -12.47 -5.31
C ALA A 590 13.08 -12.95 -4.45
N SER A 591 11.96 -12.22 -4.49
CA SER A 591 10.73 -12.51 -3.77
C SER A 591 9.91 -13.62 -4.45
N SER A 592 9.31 -14.51 -3.65
CA SER A 592 8.28 -15.46 -4.09
C SER A 592 6.98 -14.77 -4.53
N GLN A 593 6.84 -13.49 -4.17
CA GLN A 593 5.68 -12.64 -4.42
C GLN A 593 6.21 -11.29 -4.94
N PRO A 594 6.59 -11.19 -6.23
CA PRO A 594 7.05 -9.95 -6.84
C PRO A 594 5.89 -9.05 -7.25
N GLU A 595 6.15 -7.75 -7.38
CA GLU A 595 5.17 -6.83 -7.95
C GLU A 595 4.91 -7.16 -9.42
N PHE A 596 3.65 -7.04 -9.86
CA PHE A 596 3.29 -7.24 -11.26
C PHE A 596 2.57 -6.02 -11.80
N SER A 597 2.71 -5.80 -13.10
CA SER A 597 1.79 -4.96 -13.85
C SER A 597 0.42 -5.67 -13.95
N PRO A 598 -0.65 -4.96 -14.33
CA PRO A 598 -1.91 -5.62 -14.70
C PRO A 598 -1.68 -6.65 -15.83
N LEU A 599 -2.47 -7.73 -15.85
CA LEU A 599 -2.33 -8.83 -16.82
C LEU A 599 -2.29 -8.34 -18.27
N GLU A 600 -3.00 -7.27 -18.59
CA GLU A 600 -3.07 -6.66 -19.93
C GLU A 600 -1.68 -6.23 -20.43
N HIS A 601 -0.78 -5.84 -19.53
CA HIS A 601 0.59 -5.46 -19.87
C HIS A 601 1.42 -6.62 -20.41
N TYR A 602 1.07 -7.86 -20.02
CA TYR A 602 1.77 -9.06 -20.44
C TYR A 602 1.16 -9.70 -21.69
N LEU A 603 0.10 -9.10 -22.25
CA LEU A 603 -0.50 -9.59 -23.48
C LEU A 603 0.41 -9.30 -24.68
N PRO A 604 0.48 -10.20 -25.67
CA PRO A 604 1.26 -9.98 -26.88
C PRO A 604 0.74 -8.73 -27.63
N SER A 605 1.66 -7.93 -28.18
CA SER A 605 1.27 -6.80 -29.01
C SER A 605 0.59 -7.30 -30.30
N PRO A 606 -0.41 -6.59 -30.86
CA PRO A 606 -1.03 -6.95 -32.13
C PRO A 606 -0.05 -7.13 -33.30
N ALA A 607 1.18 -6.59 -33.18
CA ALA A 607 2.24 -6.70 -34.17
C ALA A 607 2.96 -8.08 -34.19
N ASP A 608 2.80 -8.91 -33.16
CA ASP A 608 3.47 -10.23 -33.05
C ASP A 608 2.68 -11.38 -33.69
N GLY A 609 1.56 -11.06 -34.36
CA GLY A 609 0.76 -12.00 -35.15
C GLY A 609 1.45 -12.40 -36.46
N GLY A 610 2.52 -13.18 -36.37
CA GLY A 610 3.16 -13.82 -37.52
C GLY A 610 2.15 -14.69 -38.27
N THR A 611 1.97 -14.41 -39.57
CA THR A 611 1.28 -15.29 -40.51
C THR A 611 1.92 -16.69 -40.50
N PRO A 612 1.13 -17.78 -40.47
CA PRO A 612 1.70 -19.12 -40.53
C PRO A 612 2.37 -19.32 -41.89
N SER A 613 3.68 -19.58 -41.87
CA SER A 613 4.45 -19.95 -43.05
C SER A 613 3.92 -21.29 -43.59
N PRO A 614 3.59 -21.40 -44.89
CA PRO A 614 3.17 -22.69 -45.45
C PRO A 614 4.38 -23.62 -45.48
N GLY A 615 4.25 -24.78 -44.84
CA GLY A 615 5.32 -25.79 -44.77
C GLY A 615 5.77 -26.26 -46.16
N PRO A 616 7.02 -26.74 -46.29
CA PRO A 616 7.55 -27.20 -47.56
C PRO A 616 6.83 -28.48 -47.99
N SER A 617 6.40 -28.49 -49.25
CA SER A 617 5.79 -29.60 -50.00
C SER A 617 6.72 -30.79 -50.19
#